data_AF-A0AAD7LNK4-F1
#
_entry.id   AF-A0AAD7LNK4-F1
#
_cell.length_a   1.000
_cell.length_b   1.000
_cell.length_c   1.000
_cell.angle_alpha   90.00
_cell.angle_beta   90.00
_cell.angle_gamma   90.00
#
_symmetry.space_group_name_H-M   'P 1'
#
loop_
_entity.id
_entity.type
_entity.pdbx_description
1 polymer ?
#
loop_
_entity_poly.entity_id
_entity_poly.type
_entity_poly.pdbx_seq_one_letter_code
_entity_poly.pdbx_strand_id
1 'polypeptide(L)'
;MIEARRYYGGCTPTQEEYIENGYTSIGIPVAMLHTYFAVANPITKEALDCFQQQCPSLIRWSATIIRYADDLGTFSREVEIGDTSNSVQFYMHETGAFEEEARKHIRFLMDGIWKKLNKDMIDYSPFYPSFMEIPLNFARMVNRLYQHGDGHSSQKDDVEELITSILAEPIPLD
;
A
#
# COMPACT_ATOMS: atom_id res chain seq x y z
N MET A 1 -16.38 0.90 4.06
CA MET A 1 -17.48 1.20 5.01
C MET A 1 -17.02 1.48 6.44
N ILE A 2 -15.98 0.82 6.97
CA ILE A 2 -15.50 1.04 8.35
C ILE A 2 -15.01 2.48 8.56
N GLU A 3 -14.14 2.99 7.69
CA GLU A 3 -13.64 4.38 7.73
C GLU A 3 -14.79 5.41 7.69
N ALA A 4 -15.72 5.28 6.74
CA ALA A 4 -16.89 6.15 6.67
C ALA A 4 -17.73 6.14 7.96
N ARG A 5 -17.95 4.96 8.56
CA ARG A 5 -18.68 4.86 9.84
C ARG A 5 -17.92 5.53 10.99
N ARG A 6 -16.59 5.42 11.02
CA ARG A 6 -15.74 6.10 12.02
C ARG A 6 -15.80 7.61 11.86
N TYR A 7 -15.66 8.08 10.63
CA TYR A 7 -15.73 9.51 10.28
C TYR A 7 -17.06 10.13 10.68
N TYR A 8 -18.19 9.59 10.21
CA TYR A 8 -19.53 10.11 10.54
C TYR A 8 -19.94 9.84 12.00
N GLY A 9 -19.35 8.83 12.64
CA GLY A 9 -19.58 8.49 14.04
C GLY A 9 -18.72 9.26 15.04
N GLY A 10 -17.76 10.09 14.57
CA GLY A 10 -16.85 10.84 15.44
C GLY A 10 -15.90 9.96 16.25
N CYS A 11 -15.60 8.74 15.78
CA CYS A 11 -14.70 7.82 16.45
C CYS A 11 -13.29 7.93 15.87
N THR A 12 -12.33 8.37 16.68
CA THR A 12 -10.92 8.44 16.30
C THR A 12 -10.22 7.14 16.69
N PRO A 13 -9.85 6.27 15.73
CA PRO A 13 -9.10 5.04 16.02
C PRO A 13 -7.66 5.34 16.44
N THR A 14 -7.01 4.36 17.06
CA THR A 14 -5.55 4.36 17.17
C THR A 14 -4.90 4.16 15.79
N GLN A 15 -3.60 4.45 15.68
CA GLN A 15 -2.87 4.24 14.43
C GLN A 15 -2.90 2.76 14.00
N GLU A 16 -2.78 1.84 14.96
CA GLU A 16 -2.85 0.40 14.72
C GLU A 16 -4.25 -0.04 14.27
N GLU A 17 -5.30 0.41 14.94
CA GLU A 17 -6.70 0.12 14.58
C GLU A 17 -7.11 0.68 13.22
N TYR A 18 -6.50 1.78 12.80
CA TYR A 18 -6.65 2.33 11.46
C TYR A 18 -6.03 1.39 10.43
N ILE A 19 -4.78 0.97 10.61
CA ILE A 19 -4.04 0.14 9.66
C ILE A 19 -4.64 -1.26 9.50
N GLU A 20 -5.25 -1.83 10.54
CA GLU A 20 -5.96 -3.10 10.44
C GLU A 20 -7.13 -3.07 9.45
N ASN A 21 -7.73 -1.91 9.20
CA ASN A 21 -8.65 -1.71 8.07
C ASN A 21 -7.93 -1.19 6.83
N GLY A 22 -6.90 -0.35 7.02
CA GLY A 22 -6.17 0.37 5.98
C GLY A 22 -5.58 -0.52 4.89
N TYR A 23 -5.05 -1.71 5.24
CA TYR A 23 -4.53 -2.65 4.25
C TYR A 23 -5.63 -3.28 3.36
N THR A 24 -6.90 -3.26 3.81
CA THR A 24 -8.04 -3.71 3.01
C THR A 24 -8.65 -2.55 2.23
N SER A 25 -8.82 -1.38 2.85
CA SER A 25 -9.45 -0.22 2.22
C SER A 25 -8.64 0.38 1.08
N ILE A 26 -7.32 0.19 1.07
CA ILE A 26 -6.44 0.58 -0.05
C ILE A 26 -6.69 -0.23 -1.34
N GLY A 27 -7.54 -1.27 -1.31
CA GLY A 27 -8.00 -1.99 -2.50
C GLY A 27 -7.01 -3.03 -3.06
N ILE A 28 -5.79 -3.09 -2.55
CA ILE A 28 -4.74 -4.01 -3.01
C ILE A 28 -5.14 -5.49 -2.92
N PRO A 29 -5.78 -6.00 -1.85
CA PRO A 29 -6.22 -7.39 -1.82
C PRO A 29 -7.16 -7.77 -2.98
N VAL A 30 -8.05 -6.86 -3.36
CA VAL A 30 -8.96 -7.03 -4.49
C VAL A 30 -8.19 -7.01 -5.81
N ALA A 31 -7.27 -6.06 -5.99
CA ALA A 31 -6.42 -5.99 -7.18
C ALA A 31 -5.56 -7.25 -7.37
N MET A 32 -5.03 -7.80 -6.27
CA MET A 32 -4.23 -9.02 -6.27
C MET A 32 -5.05 -10.24 -6.65
N LEU A 33 -6.30 -10.35 -6.18
CA LEU A 33 -7.19 -11.43 -6.60
C LEU A 33 -7.48 -11.37 -8.11
N HIS A 34 -7.77 -10.19 -8.65
CA HIS A 34 -7.99 -10.03 -10.09
C HIS A 34 -6.73 -10.38 -10.90
N THR A 35 -5.58 -9.92 -10.43
CA THR A 35 -4.30 -10.21 -11.08
C THR A 35 -3.98 -11.70 -11.05
N TYR A 36 -4.28 -12.40 -9.95
CA TYR A 36 -4.10 -13.84 -9.85
C TYR A 36 -4.89 -14.57 -10.95
N PHE A 37 -6.17 -14.23 -11.13
CA PHE A 37 -7.00 -14.81 -12.20
C PHE A 37 -6.48 -14.50 -13.60
N ALA A 38 -5.81 -13.36 -13.80
CA ALA A 38 -5.26 -12.96 -15.09
C ALA A 38 -3.95 -13.70 -15.44
N VAL A 39 -3.14 -14.06 -14.44
CA VAL A 39 -1.78 -14.59 -14.67
C VAL A 39 -1.60 -16.07 -14.33
N ALA A 40 -2.47 -16.64 -13.49
CA ALA A 40 -2.37 -18.02 -13.07
C ALA A 40 -2.96 -18.99 -14.11
N ASN A 41 -2.17 -19.98 -14.51
CA ASN A 41 -2.62 -21.07 -15.36
C ASN A 41 -1.85 -22.36 -15.05
N PRO A 42 -2.49 -23.42 -14.50
CA PRO A 42 -3.89 -23.47 -14.08
C PRO A 42 -4.15 -22.69 -12.78
N ILE A 43 -5.40 -22.33 -12.53
CA ILE A 43 -5.82 -21.83 -11.20
C ILE A 43 -5.94 -23.02 -10.24
N THR A 44 -5.31 -22.93 -9.07
CA THR A 44 -5.30 -24.03 -8.08
C THR A 44 -6.32 -23.77 -6.97
N LYS A 45 -6.95 -24.84 -6.46
CA LYS A 45 -7.86 -24.74 -5.31
C LYS A 45 -7.13 -24.25 -4.06
N GLU A 46 -5.90 -24.71 -3.83
CA GLU A 46 -5.08 -24.31 -2.67
C GLU A 46 -4.87 -22.79 -2.62
N ALA A 47 -4.55 -22.17 -3.76
CA ALA A 47 -4.42 -20.72 -3.85
C ALA A 47 -5.75 -19.99 -3.61
N LEU A 48 -6.86 -20.50 -4.14
CA LEU A 48 -8.19 -19.92 -3.91
C LEU A 48 -8.62 -20.04 -2.44
N ASP A 49 -8.38 -21.19 -1.80
CA ASP A 49 -8.64 -21.41 -0.39
C ASP A 49 -7.82 -20.42 0.46
N CYS A 50 -6.58 -20.13 0.06
CA CYS A 50 -5.78 -19.08 0.71
C CYS A 50 -6.43 -17.71 0.63
N PHE A 51 -6.96 -17.28 -0.53
CA PHE A 51 -7.68 -16.01 -0.62
C PHE A 51 -8.98 -15.97 0.20
N GLN A 52 -9.68 -17.11 0.34
CA GLN A 52 -10.96 -17.18 1.04
C GLN A 52 -10.83 -17.19 2.56
N GLN A 53 -9.85 -17.91 3.10
CA GLN A 53 -9.72 -18.08 4.56
C GLN A 53 -9.17 -16.83 5.25
N GLN A 54 -8.21 -16.15 4.64
CA GLN A 54 -7.64 -14.90 5.13
C GLN A 54 -6.91 -14.17 4.00
N CYS A 55 -6.71 -12.86 4.09
CA CYS A 55 -5.81 -12.21 3.14
C CYS A 55 -4.40 -12.84 3.26
N PRO A 56 -3.81 -13.41 2.19
CA PRO A 56 -2.50 -14.02 2.26
C PRO A 56 -1.48 -13.03 2.80
N SER A 57 -0.59 -13.46 3.69
CA SER A 57 0.35 -12.58 4.40
C SER A 57 1.17 -11.73 3.43
N LEU A 58 1.61 -12.32 2.32
CA LEU A 58 2.29 -11.64 1.21
C LEU A 58 1.51 -10.42 0.69
N ILE A 59 0.22 -10.60 0.43
CA ILE A 59 -0.67 -9.54 -0.06
C ILE A 59 -0.94 -8.51 1.04
N ARG A 60 -1.14 -8.97 2.28
CA ARG A 60 -1.30 -8.08 3.43
C ARG A 60 -0.08 -7.17 3.61
N TRP A 61 1.13 -7.71 3.59
CA TRP A 61 2.36 -6.91 3.75
C TRP A 61 2.53 -5.89 2.63
N SER A 62 2.32 -6.32 1.38
CA SER A 62 2.33 -5.41 0.23
C SER A 62 1.31 -4.29 0.40
N ALA A 63 0.06 -4.62 0.75
CA ALA A 63 -1.00 -3.65 0.96
C ALA A 63 -0.72 -2.68 2.12
N THR A 64 -0.11 -3.15 3.21
CA THR A 64 0.27 -2.28 4.33
C THR A 64 1.39 -1.32 3.97
N ILE A 65 2.40 -1.77 3.21
CA ILE A 65 3.45 -0.87 2.68
C ILE A 65 2.82 0.20 1.80
N ILE A 66 1.94 -0.20 0.88
CA ILE A 66 1.24 0.69 -0.05
C ILE A 66 0.41 1.72 0.72
N ARG A 67 -0.35 1.29 1.74
CA ARG A 67 -1.09 2.19 2.62
C ARG A 67 -0.17 3.21 3.30
N TYR A 68 0.95 2.80 3.87
CA TYR A 68 1.89 3.74 4.49
C TYR A 68 2.53 4.70 3.49
N ALA A 69 2.86 4.23 2.29
CA ALA A 69 3.42 5.08 1.25
C ALA A 69 2.41 6.15 0.79
N ASP A 70 1.16 5.73 0.56
CA ASP A 70 0.03 6.62 0.25
C ASP A 70 -0.12 7.68 1.34
N ASP A 71 -0.36 7.25 2.59
CA ASP A 71 -0.55 8.16 3.73
C ASP A 71 0.63 9.14 3.91
N LEU A 72 1.88 8.70 3.73
CA LEU A 72 3.04 9.57 3.82
C LEU A 72 3.07 10.61 2.69
N GLY A 73 2.73 10.21 1.46
CA GLY A 73 2.75 11.06 0.28
C GLY A 73 1.57 12.03 0.22
N THR A 74 0.41 11.65 0.74
CA THR A 74 -0.83 12.44 0.67
C THR A 74 -1.08 13.32 1.91
N PHE A 75 -0.39 13.09 3.03
CA PHE A 75 -0.66 13.74 4.32
C PHE A 75 -0.90 15.26 4.23
N SER A 76 -0.03 16.01 3.55
CA SER A 76 -0.15 17.48 3.48
C SER A 76 -1.44 17.91 2.78
N ARG A 77 -1.81 17.25 1.67
CA ARG A 77 -3.06 17.50 0.94
C ARG A 77 -4.26 17.14 1.80
N GLU A 78 -4.21 15.98 2.46
CA GLU A 78 -5.32 15.49 3.30
C GLU A 78 -5.61 16.44 4.47
N VAL A 79 -4.56 16.93 5.14
CA VAL A 79 -4.69 17.95 6.19
C VAL A 79 -5.31 19.24 5.65
N GLU A 80 -4.89 19.72 4.47
CA GLU A 80 -5.43 20.94 3.84
C GLU A 80 -6.93 20.85 3.55
N ILE A 81 -7.42 19.69 3.11
CA ILE A 81 -8.84 19.49 2.79
C ILE A 81 -9.67 19.01 4.01
N GLY A 82 -9.03 18.83 5.16
CA GLY A 82 -9.68 18.37 6.39
C GLY A 82 -10.04 16.88 6.39
N ASP A 83 -9.38 16.06 5.56
CA ASP A 83 -9.46 14.60 5.69
C ASP A 83 -8.55 14.17 6.85
N THR A 84 -9.14 13.48 7.83
CA THR A 84 -8.46 13.10 9.06
C THR A 84 -8.10 11.61 9.12
N SER A 85 -8.27 10.88 8.01
CA SER A 85 -8.10 9.42 7.97
C SER A 85 -6.73 8.99 7.48
N ASN A 86 -5.67 9.40 8.20
CA ASN A 86 -4.27 9.17 7.82
C ASN A 86 -3.44 8.64 9.00
N SER A 87 -2.58 7.64 8.76
CA SER A 87 -1.75 7.03 9.81
C SER A 87 -0.78 8.00 10.51
N VAL A 88 -0.24 8.99 9.81
CA VAL A 88 0.61 10.04 10.41
C VAL A 88 -0.21 10.85 11.42
N GLN A 89 -1.43 11.25 11.05
CA GLN A 89 -2.32 12.02 11.91
C GLN A 89 -2.78 11.23 13.13
N PHE A 90 -3.16 9.97 12.96
CA PHE A 90 -3.55 9.12 14.07
C PHE A 90 -2.42 8.94 15.08
N TYR A 91 -1.19 8.73 14.61
CA TYR A 91 -0.03 8.63 15.49
C TYR A 91 0.22 9.94 16.28
N MET A 92 0.20 11.09 15.59
CA MET A 92 0.35 12.39 16.25
C MET A 92 -0.72 12.62 17.33
N HIS A 93 -1.97 12.26 17.05
CA HIS A 93 -3.07 12.41 17.99
C HIS A 93 -2.93 11.47 19.20
N GLU A 94 -2.51 10.23 18.97
CA GLU A 94 -2.34 9.21 20.01
C GLU A 94 -1.19 9.54 20.98
N THR A 95 -0.07 10.04 20.46
CA THR A 95 1.17 10.21 21.26
C THR A 95 1.50 11.66 21.58
N GLY A 96 0.86 12.63 20.93
CA GLY A 96 1.23 14.05 20.98
C GLY A 96 2.54 14.38 20.27
N ALA A 97 3.04 13.49 19.41
CA ALA A 97 4.28 13.71 18.65
C ALA A 97 4.10 14.77 17.55
N PHE A 98 5.18 15.42 17.12
CA PHE A 98 5.14 16.26 15.92
C PHE A 98 5.15 15.40 14.65
N GLU A 99 4.82 16.04 13.53
CA GLU A 99 4.70 15.37 12.22
C GLU A 99 6.00 14.66 11.81
N GLU A 100 7.15 15.25 12.10
CA GLU A 100 8.44 14.67 11.71
C GLU A 100 8.70 13.33 12.41
N GLU A 101 8.44 13.26 13.72
CA GLU A 101 8.53 12.02 14.50
C GLU A 101 7.50 11.00 14.04
N ALA A 102 6.26 11.43 13.76
CA ALA A 102 5.21 10.55 13.24
C ALA A 102 5.62 9.93 11.91
N ARG A 103 6.10 10.73 10.95
CA ARG A 103 6.61 10.24 9.67
C ARG A 103 7.79 9.29 9.83
N LYS A 104 8.71 9.58 10.76
CA LYS A 104 9.84 8.68 11.08
C LYS A 104 9.34 7.34 11.65
N HIS A 105 8.35 7.38 12.53
CA HIS A 105 7.73 6.17 13.10
C HIS A 105 7.07 5.32 12.01
N ILE A 106 6.26 5.93 11.14
CA ILE A 106 5.60 5.21 10.03
C ILE A 106 6.64 4.56 9.10
N ARG A 107 7.71 5.28 8.74
CA ARG A 107 8.81 4.69 7.93
C ARG A 107 9.48 3.51 8.63
N PHE A 108 9.70 3.60 9.95
CA PHE A 108 10.25 2.50 10.73
C PHE A 108 9.32 1.26 10.73
N LEU A 109 8.01 1.46 10.87
CA LEU A 109 7.03 0.36 10.75
C LEU A 109 7.07 -0.26 9.35
N MET A 110 7.11 0.58 8.31
CA MET A 110 7.19 0.15 6.92
C MET A 110 8.46 -0.69 6.65
N ASP A 111 9.62 -0.30 7.16
CA ASP A 111 10.87 -1.09 7.07
C ASP A 111 10.72 -2.47 7.72
N GLY A 112 10.00 -2.54 8.85
CA GLY A 112 9.66 -3.81 9.50
C GLY A 112 8.80 -4.71 8.62
N ILE A 113 7.84 -4.14 7.89
CA ILE A 113 6.95 -4.88 6.99
C ILE A 113 7.68 -5.31 5.72
N TRP A 114 8.59 -4.50 5.19
CA TRP A 114 9.48 -4.90 4.08
C TRP A 114 10.26 -6.17 4.40
N LYS A 115 10.77 -6.29 5.63
CA LYS A 115 11.47 -7.51 6.08
C LYS A 115 10.53 -8.73 6.12
N LYS A 116 9.28 -8.55 6.55
CA LYS A 116 8.26 -9.62 6.53
C LYS A 116 7.92 -10.03 5.10
N LEU A 117 7.68 -9.06 4.22
CA LEU A 117 7.43 -9.31 2.80
C LEU A 117 8.58 -10.09 2.16
N ASN A 118 9.82 -9.68 2.38
CA ASN A 118 11.00 -10.36 1.83
C ASN A 118 11.15 -11.80 2.35
N LYS A 119 10.77 -12.06 3.61
CA LYS A 119 10.76 -13.40 4.17
C LYS A 119 9.70 -14.29 3.50
N ASP A 120 8.48 -13.78 3.38
CA ASP A 120 7.35 -14.50 2.76
C ASP A 120 7.58 -14.79 1.27
N MET A 121 8.44 -14.02 0.60
CA MET A 121 8.88 -14.28 -0.78
C MET A 121 9.79 -15.52 -0.92
N ILE A 122 10.44 -15.95 0.16
CA ILE A 122 11.40 -17.07 0.17
C ILE A 122 10.77 -18.32 0.80
N ASP A 123 9.79 -18.13 1.70
CA ASP A 123 9.05 -19.22 2.34
C ASP A 123 8.11 -19.93 1.34
N TYR A 124 7.67 -21.15 1.70
CA TYR A 124 6.72 -21.90 0.88
C TYR A 124 5.42 -21.12 0.66
N SER A 125 4.93 -21.12 -0.57
CA SER A 125 3.73 -20.43 -0.97
C SER A 125 2.90 -21.31 -1.92
N PRO A 126 1.57 -21.33 -1.80
CA PRO A 126 0.68 -22.02 -2.72
C PRO A 126 0.50 -21.28 -4.06
N PHE A 127 1.10 -20.09 -4.18
CA PHE A 127 1.07 -19.30 -5.40
C PHE A 127 2.26 -19.60 -6.30
N TYR A 128 2.06 -19.47 -7.61
CA TYR A 128 3.16 -19.54 -8.57
C TYR A 128 4.19 -18.43 -8.33
N PRO A 129 5.49 -18.68 -8.59
CA PRO A 129 6.53 -17.65 -8.48
C PRO A 129 6.19 -16.37 -9.26
N SER A 130 5.64 -16.50 -10.47
CA SER A 130 5.20 -15.37 -11.29
C SER A 130 4.15 -14.49 -10.60
N PHE A 131 3.26 -15.08 -9.79
CA PHE A 131 2.31 -14.32 -9.00
C PHE A 131 2.96 -13.69 -7.77
N MET A 132 3.87 -14.40 -7.10
CA MET A 132 4.53 -13.90 -5.88
C MET A 132 5.32 -12.60 -6.13
N GLU A 133 5.93 -12.46 -7.31
CA GLU A 133 6.63 -11.23 -7.69
C GLU A 133 5.72 -10.00 -7.80
N ILE A 134 4.42 -10.21 -8.04
CA ILE A 134 3.46 -9.13 -8.30
C ILE A 134 3.19 -8.29 -7.04
N PRO A 135 2.84 -8.86 -5.86
CA PRO A 135 2.73 -8.09 -4.62
C PRO A 135 4.00 -7.29 -4.29
N LEU A 136 5.18 -7.88 -4.52
CA LEU A 136 6.46 -7.20 -4.30
C LEU A 136 6.64 -6.00 -5.24
N ASN A 137 6.39 -6.19 -6.53
CA ASN A 137 6.54 -5.14 -7.53
C ASN A 137 5.48 -4.05 -7.37
N PHE A 138 4.27 -4.38 -6.93
CA PHE A 138 3.26 -3.39 -6.55
C PHE A 138 3.72 -2.51 -5.40
N ALA A 139 4.26 -3.10 -4.33
CA ALA A 139 4.79 -2.33 -3.20
C ALA A 139 5.94 -1.40 -3.63
N ARG A 140 6.82 -1.86 -4.53
CA ARG A 140 7.90 -1.04 -5.12
C ARG A 140 7.37 0.10 -5.98
N MET A 141 6.42 -0.20 -6.86
CA MET A 141 5.83 0.76 -7.79
C MET A 141 5.12 1.88 -7.03
N VAL A 142 4.29 1.54 -6.04
CA VAL A 142 3.60 2.54 -5.21
C VAL A 142 4.59 3.34 -4.38
N ASN A 143 5.61 2.70 -3.77
CA ASN A 143 6.66 3.46 -3.10
C ASN A 143 7.34 4.49 -4.01
N ARG A 144 7.53 4.16 -5.30
CA ARG A 144 8.07 5.10 -6.28
C ARG A 144 7.08 6.24 -6.58
N LEU A 145 5.80 5.91 -6.79
CA LEU A 145 4.75 6.91 -7.04
C LEU A 145 4.63 7.92 -5.89
N TYR A 146 4.73 7.46 -4.65
CA TYR A 146 4.51 8.31 -3.46
C TYR A 146 5.79 8.86 -2.83
N GLN A 147 6.96 8.61 -3.43
CA GLN A 147 8.26 8.99 -2.86
C GLN A 147 8.40 10.50 -2.61
N HIS A 148 7.80 11.31 -3.48
CA HIS A 148 7.96 12.76 -3.49
C HIS A 148 6.64 13.51 -3.25
N GLY A 149 5.56 12.81 -2.87
CA GLY A 149 4.23 13.37 -2.62
C GLY A 149 3.14 12.48 -3.16
N ASP A 150 1.95 13.02 -3.39
CA ASP A 150 0.83 12.29 -4.00
C ASP A 150 1.01 12.16 -5.51
N GLY A 151 1.66 11.06 -5.93
CA GLY A 151 1.87 10.74 -7.35
C GLY A 151 0.64 10.20 -8.08
N HIS A 152 -0.50 10.05 -7.41
CA HIS A 152 -1.71 9.50 -8.03
C HIS A 152 -2.72 10.58 -8.40
N SER A 153 -3.11 11.41 -7.42
CA SER A 153 -4.21 12.38 -7.58
C SER A 153 -3.73 13.78 -7.94
N SER A 154 -2.52 14.14 -7.51
CA SER A 154 -1.88 15.43 -7.81
C SER A 154 -0.50 15.18 -8.36
N GLN A 155 -0.45 14.55 -9.55
CA GLN A 155 0.79 14.18 -10.22
C GLN A 155 1.75 15.37 -10.23
N LYS A 156 2.85 15.21 -9.50
CA LYS A 156 3.99 16.11 -9.58
C LYS A 156 4.77 15.80 -10.85
N ASP A 157 5.51 16.80 -11.33
CA ASP A 157 6.26 16.75 -12.58
C ASP A 157 7.13 15.47 -12.70
N ASP A 158 7.65 14.95 -11.58
CA ASP A 158 8.54 13.78 -11.55
C ASP A 158 7.84 12.45 -11.89
N VAL A 159 6.58 12.26 -11.48
CA VAL A 159 5.80 11.06 -11.80
C VAL A 159 5.29 11.13 -13.24
N GLU A 160 4.88 12.32 -13.70
CA GLU A 160 4.47 12.53 -15.09
C GLU A 160 5.64 12.28 -16.06
N GLU A 161 6.82 12.79 -15.76
CA GLU A 161 8.04 12.55 -16.54
C GLU A 161 8.38 11.05 -16.59
N LEU A 162 8.31 10.36 -15.45
CA LEU A 162 8.54 8.91 -15.39
C LEU A 162 7.57 8.12 -16.27
N ILE A 163 6.27 8.45 -16.20
CA ILE A 163 5.24 7.78 -17.00
C ILE A 163 5.46 8.06 -18.49
N THR A 164 5.77 9.30 -18.85
CA THR A 164 6.03 9.73 -20.23
C THR A 164 7.23 8.98 -20.79
N SER A 165 8.34 8.93 -20.04
CA SER A 165 9.55 8.23 -20.44
C SER A 165 9.32 6.72 -20.66
N ILE A 166 8.47 6.08 -19.84
CA ILE A 166 8.21 4.63 -19.94
C ILE A 166 7.21 4.29 -21.04
N LEU A 167 6.16 5.09 -21.25
CA LEU A 167 5.03 4.73 -22.10
C LEU A 167 4.98 5.45 -23.44
N ALA A 168 5.57 6.65 -23.55
CA ALA A 168 5.46 7.51 -24.72
C ALA A 168 6.79 7.69 -25.46
N GLU A 169 7.92 7.63 -24.76
CA GLU A 169 9.24 7.88 -25.34
C GLU A 169 9.96 6.57 -25.68
N PRO A 170 10.12 6.23 -26.97
CA PRO A 170 10.88 5.04 -27.35
C PRO A 170 12.37 5.25 -27.07
N ILE A 171 13.04 4.18 -26.64
CA ILE A 171 14.50 4.16 -26.56
C ILE A 171 15.05 4.29 -27.99
N PRO A 172 15.90 5.29 -28.27
CA PRO A 172 16.52 5.42 -29.58
C PRO A 172 17.29 4.13 -29.92
N LEU A 173 17.03 3.60 -31.11
CA LEU A 173 17.83 2.53 -31.68
C LEU A 173 18.88 3.22 -32.55
N ASP A 174 20.14 3.12 -32.16
CA ASP A 174 21.28 3.51 -33.00
C ASP A 174 21.31 2.69 -34.31
#